data_AF-A0A2E7R4D8-F1
#
_entry.id   AF-A0A2E7R4D8-F1
#
_cell.length_a   1.000
_cell.length_b   1.000
_cell.length_c   1.000
_cell.angle_alpha   90.00
_cell.angle_beta   90.00
_cell.angle_gamma   90.00
#
_symmetry.space_group_name_H-M   'P 1'
#
loop_
_entity.id
_entity.type
_entity.pdbx_description
1 polymer ?
#
loop_
_entity_poly.entity_id
_entity_poly.type
_entity_poly.pdbx_seq_one_letter_code
_entity_poly.pdbx_strand_id
1 'polypeptide(L)'
;MVAHGLRAKITWSATGISSAFSLTYNPNIEPAIILYIMSIEIFQELLEANESGSPRVVATVSETTGSTPRSAGATMLIRPDGSMVGTIGGGCGEAEVWQGAMDTMQDGKPRTIVVDLTEPTEGDDKICGGVMHVFVEQVFSNPSET
;
A
#
# COMPACT_ATOMS: atom_id res chain seq x y z
N MET A 1 -37.68 3.44 4.21
CA MET A 1 -37.48 4.23 2.99
C MET A 1 -36.70 5.49 3.36
N VAL A 2 -35.37 5.45 3.23
CA VAL A 2 -34.50 6.63 3.14
C VAL A 2 -33.41 6.25 2.14
N ALA A 3 -33.44 6.89 0.98
CA ALA A 3 -32.43 6.74 -0.06
C ALA A 3 -31.37 7.81 0.13
N HIS A 4 -30.08 7.45 0.22
CA HIS A 4 -28.98 8.37 -0.08
C HIS A 4 -27.87 7.58 -0.77
N GLY A 5 -27.88 7.64 -2.11
CA GLY A 5 -26.92 6.97 -2.96
C GLY A 5 -25.53 7.60 -2.88
N LEU A 6 -24.51 6.76 -3.06
CA LEU A 6 -23.19 7.19 -3.50
C LEU A 6 -23.37 8.04 -4.77
N ARG A 7 -22.88 9.28 -4.76
CA ARG A 7 -22.71 10.08 -5.98
C ARG A 7 -21.22 10.16 -6.28
N ALA A 8 -20.72 9.21 -7.07
CA ALA A 8 -19.45 9.39 -7.76
C ALA A 8 -19.68 10.38 -8.92
N LYS A 9 -18.95 11.48 -8.95
CA LYS A 9 -18.96 12.43 -10.06
C LYS A 9 -17.75 12.11 -10.94
N ILE A 10 -17.97 11.30 -11.97
CA ILE A 10 -16.96 10.98 -12.98
C ILE A 10 -17.08 12.03 -14.08
N THR A 11 -16.09 12.90 -14.23
CA THR A 11 -16.01 13.84 -15.36
C THR A 11 -14.93 13.38 -16.32
N TRP A 12 -15.33 13.14 -17.57
CA TRP A 12 -14.44 12.74 -18.65
C TRP A 12 -13.73 13.96 -19.23
N SER A 13 -12.41 13.90 -19.30
CA SER A 13 -11.58 14.83 -20.07
C SER A 13 -10.94 14.05 -21.22
N ALA A 14 -10.88 14.64 -22.42
CA ALA A 14 -10.30 14.01 -23.61
C ALA A 14 -8.77 13.81 -23.57
N THR A 15 -8.12 14.03 -22.41
CA THR A 15 -6.66 14.01 -22.23
C THR A 15 -6.17 13.08 -21.11
N GLY A 16 -7.02 12.18 -20.60
CA GLY A 16 -6.64 11.19 -19.60
C GLY A 16 -7.39 11.34 -18.27
N ILE A 17 -7.26 10.32 -17.41
CA ILE A 17 -7.89 10.27 -16.09
C ILE A 17 -7.14 11.24 -15.17
N SER A 18 -7.78 12.34 -14.77
CA SER A 18 -7.32 13.16 -13.65
C SER A 18 -8.12 12.75 -12.42
N SER A 19 -7.57 11.85 -11.61
CA SER A 19 -8.21 11.34 -10.39
C SER A 19 -7.84 12.19 -9.18
N ALA A 20 -8.31 13.43 -9.12
CA ALA A 20 -8.42 14.12 -7.83
C ALA A 20 -9.63 13.57 -7.06
N PHE A 21 -9.49 12.36 -6.50
CA PHE A 21 -10.53 11.74 -5.69
C PHE A 21 -10.35 12.17 -4.23
N SER A 22 -10.97 13.29 -3.83
CA SER A 22 -10.98 13.69 -2.42
C SER A 22 -12.00 12.84 -1.66
N LEU A 23 -11.52 11.75 -1.07
CA LEU A 23 -12.29 10.96 -0.12
C LEU A 23 -12.27 11.66 1.24
N THR A 24 -13.33 12.39 1.55
CA THR A 24 -13.58 12.80 2.94
C THR A 24 -13.79 11.54 3.80
N TYR A 25 -12.88 11.32 4.74
CA TYR A 25 -12.95 10.27 5.75
C TYR A 25 -14.30 10.31 6.49
N ASN A 26 -15.10 9.24 6.36
CA ASN A 26 -16.34 9.04 7.10
C ASN A 26 -16.14 7.87 8.08
N PRO A 27 -16.18 8.11 9.41
CA PRO A 27 -15.92 7.08 10.41
C PRO A 27 -16.97 5.97 10.47
N ASN A 28 -18.07 6.07 9.71
CA ASN A 28 -19.15 5.08 9.66
C ASN A 28 -19.05 4.13 8.45
N ILE A 29 -17.96 4.16 7.68
CA ILE A 29 -17.75 3.24 6.56
C ILE A 29 -17.39 1.86 7.10
N GLU A 30 -18.07 0.82 6.60
CA GLU A 30 -17.78 -0.56 6.97
C GLU A 30 -16.31 -0.91 6.67
N PRO A 31 -15.59 -1.63 7.56
CA PRO A 31 -14.16 -1.93 7.40
C PRO A 31 -13.81 -2.59 6.06
N ALA A 32 -14.72 -3.40 5.50
CA ALA A 32 -14.55 -4.05 4.21
C ALA A 32 -14.47 -3.05 3.04
N ILE A 33 -15.20 -1.93 3.12
CA ILE A 33 -15.20 -0.89 2.09
C ILE A 33 -13.86 -0.13 2.11
N ILE A 34 -13.24 0.07 3.28
CA ILE A 34 -11.92 0.69 3.40
C ILE A 34 -10.84 -0.19 2.75
N LEU A 35 -10.88 -1.50 3.00
CA LEU A 35 -9.99 -2.46 2.34
C LEU A 35 -10.19 -2.46 0.83
N TYR A 36 -11.44 -2.39 0.36
CA TYR A 36 -11.77 -2.35 -1.06
C TYR A 36 -11.30 -1.06 -1.74
N ILE A 37 -11.50 0.11 -1.12
CA ILE A 37 -11.02 1.40 -1.64
C ILE A 37 -9.48 1.44 -1.71
N MET A 38 -8.79 0.97 -0.67
CA MET A 38 -7.33 0.87 -0.65
C MET A 38 -6.80 -0.09 -1.73
N SER A 39 -7.50 -1.20 -1.97
CA SER A 39 -7.15 -2.10 -3.07
C SER A 39 -7.29 -1.41 -4.44
N ILE A 40 -8.34 -0.60 -4.64
CA ILE A 40 -8.55 0.14 -5.88
C ILE A 40 -7.43 1.14 -6.14
N GLU A 41 -6.99 1.89 -5.13
CA GLU A 41 -5.90 2.87 -5.28
C GLU A 41 -4.58 2.18 -5.69
N ILE A 42 -4.24 1.05 -5.06
CA ILE A 42 -3.06 0.27 -5.45
C ILE A 42 -3.21 -0.29 -6.87
N PHE A 43 -4.38 -0.80 -7.25
CA PHE A 43 -4.61 -1.27 -8.62
C PHE A 43 -4.46 -0.15 -9.65
N GLN A 44 -4.95 1.05 -9.36
CA GLN A 44 -4.79 2.20 -10.26
C GLN A 44 -3.32 2.58 -10.44
N GLU A 45 -2.54 2.61 -9.35
CA GLU A 45 -1.10 2.86 -9.42
C GLU A 45 -0.35 1.81 -10.26
N LEU A 46 -0.76 0.55 -10.17
CA LEU A 46 -0.17 -0.52 -10.99
C LEU A 46 -0.52 -0.37 -12.48
N LEU A 47 -1.73 0.09 -12.80
CA LEU A 47 -2.10 0.42 -14.18
C LEU A 47 -1.29 1.60 -14.70
N GLU A 48 -1.15 2.67 -13.93
CA GLU A 48 -0.34 3.84 -14.29
C GLU A 48 1.15 3.48 -14.45
N ALA A 49 1.67 2.62 -13.58
CA ALA A 49 3.02 2.07 -13.70
C ALA A 49 3.19 1.36 -15.05
N ASN A 50 2.23 0.50 -15.41
CA ASN A 50 2.22 -0.22 -16.67
C ASN A 50 2.19 0.72 -17.88
N GLU A 51 1.32 1.72 -17.87
CA GLU A 51 1.20 2.70 -18.96
C GLU A 51 2.43 3.59 -19.10
N SER A 52 3.03 4.01 -17.99
CA SER A 52 4.16 4.95 -17.96
C SER A 52 5.53 4.29 -18.14
N GLY A 53 5.62 2.95 -18.10
CA GLY A 53 6.91 2.27 -18.09
C GLY A 53 7.69 2.48 -16.78
N SER A 54 7.03 2.98 -15.74
CA SER A 54 7.67 3.41 -14.49
C SER A 54 7.51 2.33 -13.43
N PRO A 55 8.60 1.78 -12.88
CA PRO A 55 8.50 0.71 -11.90
C PRO A 55 7.78 1.17 -10.63
N ARG A 56 7.15 0.21 -9.97
CA ARG A 56 6.62 0.35 -8.60
C ARG A 56 7.19 -0.77 -7.75
N VAL A 57 7.22 -0.57 -6.44
CA VAL A 57 7.49 -1.65 -5.49
C VAL A 57 6.26 -1.87 -4.65
N VAL A 58 5.92 -3.13 -4.44
CA VAL A 58 4.79 -3.54 -3.60
C VAL A 58 5.36 -4.29 -2.41
N ALA A 59 4.98 -3.86 -1.21
CA ALA A 59 5.26 -4.50 0.06
C ALA A 59 3.97 -5.11 0.60
N THR A 60 3.95 -6.42 0.83
CA THR A 60 2.78 -7.17 1.31
C THR A 60 3.14 -7.95 2.56
N VAL A 61 2.33 -7.81 3.62
CA VAL A 61 2.44 -8.68 4.80
C VAL A 61 2.07 -10.10 4.39
N SER A 62 3.06 -10.97 4.27
CA SER A 62 2.86 -12.36 3.85
C SER A 62 2.48 -13.27 5.01
N GLU A 63 2.99 -12.96 6.20
CA GLU A 63 2.76 -13.76 7.41
C GLU A 63 2.81 -12.87 8.66
N THR A 64 2.04 -13.26 9.68
CA THR A 64 2.00 -12.60 10.98
C THR A 64 1.98 -13.64 12.10
N THR A 65 2.78 -13.45 13.13
CA THR A 65 2.73 -14.23 14.37
C THR A 65 2.49 -13.30 15.56
N GLY A 66 1.66 -13.70 16.52
CA GLY A 66 1.32 -12.87 17.67
C GLY A 66 0.35 -11.74 17.32
N SER A 67 0.42 -10.64 18.04
CA SER A 67 -0.44 -9.47 17.83
C SER A 67 0.29 -8.44 16.97
N THR A 68 -0.27 -8.14 15.80
CA THR A 68 0.30 -7.24 14.79
C THR A 68 -0.74 -6.19 14.38
N PRO A 69 -0.32 -4.96 13.99
CA PRO A 69 -1.24 -3.87 13.65
C PRO A 69 -2.07 -4.15 12.40
N ARG A 70 -1.56 -5.03 11.51
CA ARG A 70 -2.26 -5.53 10.34
C ARG A 70 -2.09 -7.04 10.22
N SER A 71 -3.07 -7.67 9.59
CA SER A 71 -3.05 -9.08 9.23
C SER A 71 -2.32 -9.29 7.90
N ALA A 72 -2.00 -10.55 7.60
CA ALA A 72 -1.54 -10.96 6.27
C ALA A 72 -2.47 -10.44 5.16
N GLY A 73 -1.87 -9.99 4.05
CA GLY A 73 -2.55 -9.36 2.92
C GLY A 73 -2.64 -7.84 3.00
N ALA A 74 -2.22 -7.20 4.10
CA ALA A 74 -2.03 -5.75 4.09
C ALA A 74 -0.90 -5.37 3.13
N THR A 75 -1.12 -4.33 2.33
CA THR A 75 -0.22 -3.95 1.25
C THR A 75 0.07 -2.44 1.28
N MET A 76 1.30 -2.10 0.92
CA MET A 76 1.79 -0.76 0.67
C MET A 76 2.51 -0.73 -0.67
N LEU A 77 2.24 0.27 -1.50
CA LEU A 77 2.91 0.51 -2.77
C LEU A 77 3.80 1.73 -2.65
N ILE A 78 5.00 1.64 -3.22
CA ILE A 78 6.04 2.66 -3.15
C ILE A 78 6.39 3.09 -4.59
N ARG A 79 6.39 4.41 -4.81
CA ARG A 79 6.73 5.06 -6.08
C ARG A 79 8.24 5.39 -6.13
N PRO A 80 8.81 5.63 -7.32
CA PRO A 80 10.24 5.98 -7.46
C PRO A 80 10.66 7.25 -6.70
N ASP A 81 9.74 8.18 -6.47
CA ASP A 81 9.98 9.40 -5.69
C ASP A 81 9.92 9.17 -4.17
N GLY A 82 9.65 7.93 -3.74
CA GLY A 82 9.52 7.55 -2.33
C GLY A 82 8.13 7.78 -1.75
N SER A 83 7.19 8.38 -2.49
CA SER A 83 5.81 8.49 -2.04
C SER A 83 5.13 7.11 -2.00
N MET A 84 4.13 6.95 -1.14
CA MET A 84 3.48 5.67 -0.89
C MET A 84 1.95 5.73 -0.92
N VAL A 85 1.33 4.59 -1.20
CA VAL A 85 -0.12 4.34 -1.16
C VAL A 85 -0.38 3.09 -0.33
N GLY A 86 -1.40 3.13 0.53
CA GLY A 86 -1.66 2.06 1.49
C GLY A 86 -0.73 2.09 2.71
N THR A 87 -0.81 1.06 3.54
CA THR A 87 -0.02 0.92 4.78
C THR A 87 -0.01 -0.53 5.23
N ILE A 88 1.11 -0.96 5.82
CA ILE A 88 1.22 -2.28 6.46
C ILE A 88 1.08 -2.21 8.00
N GLY A 89 0.77 -1.05 8.57
CA GLY A 89 0.55 -0.91 10.01
C GLY A 89 1.00 0.41 10.64
N GLY A 90 1.76 1.25 9.90
CA GLY A 90 2.35 2.49 10.41
C GLY A 90 3.48 2.26 11.44
N GLY A 91 4.24 3.31 11.75
CA GLY A 91 5.28 3.28 12.79
C GLY A 91 6.67 2.83 12.30
N CYS A 92 7.59 2.54 13.23
CA CYS A 92 9.00 2.23 12.92
C CYS A 92 9.16 1.08 11.92
N GLY A 93 8.36 0.01 12.03
CA GLY A 93 8.42 -1.12 11.10
C GLY A 93 8.06 -0.76 9.65
N GLU A 94 7.22 0.26 9.44
CA GLU A 94 6.87 0.74 8.10
C GLU A 94 8.06 1.46 7.45
N ALA A 95 8.87 2.18 8.22
CA ALA A 95 10.06 2.86 7.72
C ALA A 95 11.15 1.88 7.28
N GLU A 96 11.36 0.79 8.01
CA GLU A 96 12.29 -0.28 7.63
C GLU A 96 11.84 -0.97 6.32
N VAL A 97 10.54 -1.26 6.22
CA VAL A 97 9.98 -1.83 4.99
C VAL A 97 10.09 -0.87 3.81
N TRP A 98 9.85 0.41 4.03
CA TRP A 98 10.02 1.45 3.01
C TRP A 98 11.46 1.51 2.52
N GLN A 99 12.45 1.44 3.41
CA GLN A 99 13.86 1.45 3.03
C GLN A 99 14.20 0.24 2.16
N GLY A 100 13.78 -0.96 2.58
CA GLY A 100 13.98 -2.16 1.77
C GLY A 100 13.22 -2.12 0.43
N ALA A 101 12.09 -1.41 0.37
CA ALA A 101 11.40 -1.14 -0.89
C ALA A 101 12.18 -0.21 -1.82
N MET A 102 12.83 0.82 -1.30
CA MET A 102 13.70 1.68 -2.10
C MET A 102 14.93 0.93 -2.62
N ASP A 103 15.48 0.00 -1.85
CA ASP A 103 16.58 -0.85 -2.30
C ASP A 103 16.11 -1.81 -3.41
N THR A 104 14.93 -2.44 -3.25
CA THR A 104 14.29 -3.26 -4.29
C THR A 104 13.96 -2.45 -5.55
N MET A 105 13.58 -1.18 -5.40
CA MET A 105 13.35 -0.29 -6.54
C MET A 105 14.63 -0.11 -7.38
N GLN A 106 15.79 -0.05 -6.73
CA GLN A 106 17.07 0.19 -7.39
C GLN A 106 17.64 -1.05 -8.06
N ASP A 107 17.57 -2.22 -7.41
CA ASP A 107 18.24 -3.43 -7.89
C ASP A 107 17.30 -4.52 -8.46
N GLY A 108 15.99 -4.33 -8.34
CA GLY A 108 14.95 -5.23 -8.82
C GLY A 108 14.89 -6.58 -8.11
N LYS A 109 15.57 -6.75 -6.98
CA LYS A 109 15.61 -8.02 -6.25
C LYS A 109 14.49 -8.08 -5.21
N PRO A 110 13.65 -9.12 -5.21
CA PRO A 110 12.68 -9.29 -4.14
C PRO A 110 13.35 -9.51 -2.79
N ARG A 111 12.72 -9.02 -1.71
CA ARG A 111 13.20 -9.11 -0.33
C ARG A 111 12.08 -9.56 0.58
N THR A 112 12.43 -10.23 1.67
CA THR A 112 11.52 -10.42 2.82
C THR A 112 12.10 -9.68 4.00
N ILE A 113 11.33 -8.74 4.55
CA ILE A 113 11.70 -7.92 5.69
C ILE A 113 10.92 -8.43 6.89
N VAL A 114 11.62 -8.67 8.00
CA VAL A 114 11.03 -9.16 9.24
C VAL A 114 10.87 -7.97 10.17
N VAL A 115 9.63 -7.57 10.42
CA VAL A 115 9.31 -6.51 11.36
C VAL A 115 8.98 -7.14 12.70
N ASP A 116 9.88 -7.02 13.66
CA ASP A 116 9.70 -7.49 15.03
C ASP A 116 9.12 -6.36 15.90
N LEU A 117 7.89 -6.55 16.38
CA LEU A 117 7.18 -5.62 17.25
C LEU A 117 7.10 -6.13 18.70
N THR A 118 8.02 -7.03 19.09
CA THR A 118 8.10 -7.56 20.45
C THR A 118 8.98 -6.72 21.37
N GLU A 119 9.96 -6.01 20.82
CA GLU A 119 10.85 -5.12 21.58
C GLU A 119 10.38 -3.66 21.54
N PRO A 120 10.53 -2.90 22.65
CA PRO A 120 10.27 -1.47 22.65
C PRO A 120 11.31 -0.74 21.81
N THR A 121 10.86 -0.02 20.77
CA THR A 121 11.67 1.03 20.13
C THR A 121 11.76 2.26 21.05
N GLU A 122 12.91 2.92 21.10
CA GLU A 122 13.11 4.10 21.94
C GLU A 122 12.08 5.19 21.59
N GLY A 123 11.13 5.44 22.49
CA GLY A 123 10.13 6.51 22.39
C GLY A 123 8.71 6.09 21.98
N ASP A 124 8.44 4.80 21.73
CA ASP A 124 7.10 4.31 21.38
C ASP A 124 6.52 3.34 22.44
N ASP A 125 5.44 3.76 23.11
CA ASP A 125 4.66 2.97 24.09
C ASP A 125 3.78 1.88 23.46
N LYS A 126 4.03 1.47 22.20
CA LYS A 126 3.13 0.59 21.44
C LYS A 126 3.83 -0.66 20.95
N ILE A 127 4.07 -1.58 21.88
CA ILE A 127 4.47 -2.95 21.59
C ILE A 127 3.21 -3.71 21.17
N CYS A 128 3.08 -4.03 19.87
CA CYS A 128 1.99 -4.90 19.42
C CYS A 128 2.23 -6.36 19.87
N GLY A 129 3.47 -6.77 20.11
CA GLY A 129 3.83 -8.07 20.67
C GLY A 129 3.82 -9.21 19.65
N GLY A 130 4.10 -8.90 18.39
CA GLY A 130 4.08 -9.85 17.29
C GLY A 130 5.15 -9.57 16.25
N VAL A 131 5.27 -10.46 15.27
CA VAL A 131 6.25 -10.39 14.19
C VAL A 131 5.52 -10.45 12.85
N MET A 132 5.90 -9.60 11.91
CA MET A 132 5.38 -9.59 10.54
C MET A 132 6.50 -9.94 9.56
N HIS A 133 6.21 -10.83 8.62
CA HIS A 133 7.04 -11.02 7.43
C HIS A 133 6.42 -10.22 6.29
N VAL A 134 7.20 -9.33 5.70
CA VAL A 134 6.76 -8.45 4.61
C VAL A 134 7.56 -8.79 3.37
N PHE A 135 6.86 -9.32 2.37
CA PHE A 135 7.44 -9.57 1.06
C PHE A 135 7.42 -8.30 0.23
N VAL A 136 8.56 -7.95 -0.35
CA VAL A 136 8.79 -6.71 -1.09
C VAL A 136 9.29 -7.08 -2.48
N GLU A 137 8.55 -6.69 -3.50
CA GLU A 137 8.88 -6.99 -4.90
C GLU A 137 8.70 -5.78 -5.82
N GLN A 138 9.58 -5.67 -6.81
CA GLN A 138 9.41 -4.69 -7.87
C GLN A 138 8.43 -5.23 -8.89
N VAL A 139 7.39 -4.45 -9.16
CA VAL A 139 6.45 -4.72 -10.24
C VAL A 139 6.93 -3.92 -11.45
N PHE A 140 7.41 -4.66 -12.44
CA PHE A 140 7.83 -4.08 -13.71
C PHE A 140 6.62 -3.88 -14.61
N SER A 141 6.51 -2.69 -15.19
CA SER A 141 5.81 -2.51 -16.44
C SER A 141 6.66 -3.15 -17.55
N ASN A 142 6.14 -4.17 -18.22
CA ASN A 142 6.65 -4.53 -19.54
C ASN A 142 5.67 -3.99 -20.57
N PRO A 143 5.96 -2.86 -21.26
CA PRO A 143 5.03 -2.31 -22.26
C PRO A 143 4.91 -3.17 -23.54
N SER A 144 5.45 -4.39 -23.57
CA SER A 144 5.48 -5.20 -24.79
C SER A 144 5.49 -6.71 -24.47
N GLU A 145 4.30 -7.30 -24.38
CA GLU A 145 4.04 -8.48 -25.21
C GLU A 145 3.35 -7.97 -26.48
N THR A 146 4.05 -8.12 -27.60
CA THR A 146 3.59 -7.79 -28.95
C THR A 146 2.99 -9.03 -29.58
#